data_AF-A0A7V4T6A6-F1
#
_entry.id   AF-A0A7V4T6A6-F1
#
_cell.length_a   1.000
_cell.length_b   1.000
_cell.length_c   1.000
_cell.angle_alpha   90.00
_cell.angle_beta   90.00
_cell.angle_gamma   90.00
#
_symmetry.space_group_name_H-M   'P 1'
#
loop_
_entity.id
_entity.type
_entity.pdbx_description
1 polymer ?
#
loop_
_entity_poly.entity_id
_entity_poly.type
_entity_poly.pdbx_seq_one_letter_code
_entity_poly.pdbx_strand_id
1 'polypeptide(L)' 'MNEVAKLVIDGKELILPVIEGSEGEKAIDIRSLRQKTGYITFDPGFG' A
#
# COMPACT_ATOMS: atom_id res chain seq x y z
N MET A 1 10.40 13.93 5.76
CA MET A 1 8.99 13.64 6.14
C MET A 1 8.67 12.26 5.61
N ASN A 2 8.06 11.39 6.41
CA ASN A 2 7.65 10.06 5.93
C ASN A 2 6.45 10.23 4.98
N GLU A 3 6.63 9.91 3.70
CA GLU A 3 5.57 9.95 2.71
C GLU A 3 4.58 8.79 2.96
N VAL A 4 3.29 9.05 2.74
CA VAL A 4 2.23 8.08 2.98
C VAL A 4 1.20 8.14 1.86
N ALA A 5 0.64 6.99 1.51
CA ALA A 5 -0.49 6.84 0.62
C ALA A 5 -1.78 6.65 1.43
N LYS A 6 -2.89 7.23 0.96
CA LYS A 6 -4.23 6.99 1.52
C LYS A 6 -5.01 6.04 0.63
N LEU A 7 -5.50 4.95 1.21
CA LEU A 7 -6.43 4.03 0.57
C LEU A 7 -7.81 4.12 1.24
N VAL A 8 -8.86 4.36 0.46
CA VAL A 8 -10.25 4.38 0.95
C VAL A 8 -11.02 3.25 0.28
N ILE A 9 -11.46 2.26 1.05
CA ILE A 9 -12.24 1.10 0.59
C ILE A 9 -13.29 0.73 1.64
N ASP A 10 -14.52 0.41 1.20
CA ASP A 10 -15.67 0.15 2.08
C ASP A 10 -15.90 1.21 3.18
N GLY A 11 -15.64 2.47 2.87
CA GLY A 11 -15.75 3.58 3.82
C GLY A 11 -14.67 3.59 4.93
N LYS A 12 -13.68 2.70 4.87
CA LYS A 12 -12.50 2.69 5.75
C LYS A 12 -11.35 3.43 5.09
N GLU A 13 -10.67 4.28 5.86
CA GLU A 13 -9.43 4.93 5.43
C GLU A 13 -8.21 4.22 6.03
N LEU A 14 -7.22 3.93 5.19
CA LEU A 14 -5.92 3.39 5.58
C LEU A 14 -4.82 4.37 5.18
N ILE A 15 -3.92 4.66 6.11
CA ILE A 15 -2.66 5.35 5.85
C ILE A 15 -1.59 4.28 5.73
N LEU A 16 -0.97 4.19 4.56
CA LEU A 16 0.04 3.20 4.20
C LEU A 16 1.38 3.92 3.97
N PRO A 17 2.49 3.49 4.58
CA PRO A 17 3.80 4.08 4.33
C PRO A 17 4.20 3.98 2.85
N VAL A 18 4.91 4.99 2.36
CA VAL A 18 5.63 4.91 1.08
C VAL A 18 7.10 4.66 1.38
N ILE A 19 7.68 3.70 0.67
CA ILE A 19 9.08 3.31 0.74
C ILE A 19 9.71 3.63 -0.61
N GLU A 20 10.86 4.30 -0.60
CA GLU A 20 11.65 4.56 -1.81
C GLU A 20 12.70 3.46 -1.97
N GLY A 21 12.72 2.83 -3.14
CA GLY A 21 13.70 1.82 -3.51
C GLY A 21 14.98 2.43 -4.08
N SER A 22 15.95 1.58 -4.40
CA SER A 22 17.29 2.03 -4.81
C SER A 22 17.33 2.68 -6.19
N GLU A 23 16.32 2.45 -7.04
CA GLU A 23 16.19 3.07 -8.36
C GLU A 23 15.22 4.27 -8.34
N GLY A 24 14.81 4.72 -7.14
CA GLY A 24 13.87 5.83 -6.96
C GLY A 24 12.40 5.44 -7.10
N GLU A 25 12.10 4.14 -7.21
CA GLU A 25 10.76 3.61 -7.25
C GLU A 25 10.05 3.81 -5.91
N LYS A 26 8.78 4.23 -5.95
CA LYS A 26 7.96 4.41 -4.74
C LYS A 26 7.03 3.21 -4.56
N ALA A 27 7.28 2.41 -3.53
CA ALA A 27 6.45 1.30 -3.14
C ALA A 27 5.50 1.68 -2.00
N ILE A 28 4.25 1.22 -2.05
CA ILE A 28 3.30 1.36 -0.94
C ILE A 28 3.42 0.12 -0.06
N ASP A 29 3.72 0.30 1.23
CA ASP A 29 3.76 -0.80 2.19
C ASP A 29 2.34 -1.28 2.54
N ILE A 30 1.93 -2.34 1.86
CA ILE A 30 0.61 -2.98 2.02
C ILE A 30 0.59 -4.08 3.09
N ARG A 31 1.63 -4.25 3.92
CA ARG A 31 1.67 -5.36 4.91
C ARG A 31 0.45 -5.40 5.84
N SER A 32 -0.14 -4.24 6.14
CA SER A 32 -1.35 -4.14 6.98
C SER A 32 -2.68 -4.25 6.22
N LEU A 33 -2.67 -4.24 4.88
CA LEU A 33 -3.87 -4.19 4.04
C LEU A 33 -4.83 -5.35 4.34
N ARG A 34 -4.37 -6.59 4.14
CA ARG A 34 -5.21 -7.77 4.32
C ARG A 34 -5.74 -7.91 5.75
N GLN A 35 -4.94 -7.59 6.76
CA GLN A 35 -5.37 -7.66 8.16
C GLN A 35 -6.48 -6.66 8.47
N LYS A 36 -6.40 -5.44 7.93
CA LYS A 36 -7.34 -4.35 8.22
C LYS A 36 -8.62 -4.41 7.39
N THR A 37 -8.55 -4.95 6.18
CA THR A 37 -9.65 -4.86 5.21
C THR A 37 -10.12 -6.21 4.69
N GLY A 38 -9.29 -7.25 4.75
CA GLY A 38 -9.55 -8.53 4.09
C GLY A 38 -9.17 -8.55 2.60
N TYR A 39 -8.78 -7.42 2.02
CA TYR A 39 -8.42 -7.30 0.61
C TYR A 39 -6.98 -7.76 0.38
N ILE A 40 -6.71 -8.28 -0.82
CA ILE A 40 -5.36 -8.59 -1.31
C ILE A 40 -5.09 -7.75 -2.57
N THR A 41 -3.83 -7.59 -2.92
CA THR A 41 -3.48 -7.14 -4.27
C THR A 41 -3.74 -8.27 -5.25
N PHE A 42 -4.19 -7.90 -6.45
CA PHE A 42 -4.26 -8.82 -7.57
C PHE A 42 -3.31 -8.29 -8.63
N ASP A 43 -2.25 -9.04 -8.88
CA ASP A 43 -1.20 -8.64 -9.80
C ASP A 43 -0.73 -9.84 -10.63
N PRO A 44 -1.38 -10.12 -11.78
CA PRO A 44 -1.30 -11.41 -12.46
C PRO A 44 0.04 -11.69 -13.18
N GLY A 45 1.00 -10.78 -13.15
CA GLY A 45 2.32 -10.99 -13.76
C GLY A 45 3.51 -10.42 -13.00
N PHE A 46 3.29 -9.87 -11.81
CA PHE A 46 4.03 -8.69 -11.39
C PHE A 46 4.08 -8.60 -9.85
N GLY A 47 4.96 -7.84 -9.21
CA GLY A 47 5.38 -6.46 -9.53
C GLY A 47 5.92 -6.16 -10.92
#